data_AF-A0A183F036-F1
#
_entry.id   AF-A0A183F036-F1
#
_cell.length_a   1.000
_cell.length_b   1.000
_cell.length_c   1.000
_cell.angle_alpha   90.00
_cell.angle_beta   90.00
_cell.angle_gamma   90.00
#
_symmetry.space_group_name_H-M   'P 1'
#
loop_
_entity.id
_entity.type
_entity.pdbx_description
1 polymer ?
#
loop_
_entity_poly.entity_id
_entity_poly.type
_entity_poly.pdbx_seq_one_letter_code
_entity_poly.pdbx_strand_id
1 'polypeptide(L)' 'LSTVVDIRHKVDEAYDQAIKLADKKFKVFHPLRLGLMINMSIYYYEVKCDRLKALQLALQVS' A
#
# COMPACT_ATOMS: atom_id res chain seq x y z
N LEU A 1 3.34 -2.87 23.52
CA LEU A 1 3.97 -3.73 22.50
C LEU A 1 2.97 -4.57 21.71
N SER A 2 2.02 -5.32 22.32
CA SER A 2 1.08 -6.16 21.54
C SER A 2 0.07 -5.36 20.70
N THR A 3 -0.41 -4.21 21.19
CA THR A 3 -1.40 -3.39 20.47
C THR A 3 -0.86 -2.75 19.19
N VAL A 4 0.42 -2.34 19.18
CA VAL A 4 1.06 -1.72 18.00
C VAL A 4 1.30 -2.77 16.90
N VAL A 5 1.67 -4.00 17.29
CA VAL A 5 1.84 -5.11 16.36
C VAL A 5 0.51 -5.49 15.72
N ASP A 6 -0.58 -5.49 16.49
CA ASP A 6 -1.94 -5.72 15.99
C ASP A 6 -2.38 -4.67 14.95
N ILE A 7 -2.11 -3.38 15.22
CA ILE A 7 -2.46 -2.30 14.27
C ILE A 7 -1.69 -2.46 12.95
N ARG A 8 -0.39 -2.78 13.00
CA ARG A 8 0.40 -2.98 11.76
C ARG A 8 -0.14 -4.15 10.92
N HIS A 9 -0.54 -5.24 11.57
CA HIS A 9 -1.11 -6.38 10.89
C HIS A 9 -2.45 -6.03 10.20
N LYS A 10 -3.32 -5.28 10.89
CA LYS A 10 -4.58 -4.79 10.32
C LYS A 10 -4.37 -3.85 9.13
N VAL A 11 -3.37 -2.97 9.22
CA VAL A 11 -3.00 -2.08 8.11
C VAL A 11 -2.48 -2.88 6.92
N ASP A 12 -1.65 -3.90 7.15
CA ASP A 12 -1.16 -4.80 6.09
C ASP A 12 -2.31 -5.53 5.38
N GLU A 13 -3.23 -6.13 6.14
CA GLU A 13 -4.40 -6.81 5.59
C GLU A 13 -5.29 -5.85 4.79
N ALA A 14 -5.54 -4.64 5.29
CA ALA A 14 -6.36 -3.64 4.62
C ALA A 14 -5.76 -3.22 3.28
N TYR A 15 -4.44 -3.00 3.22
CA TYR A 15 -3.75 -2.67 1.98
C TYR A 15 -3.79 -3.82 0.98
N ASP A 16 -3.57 -5.06 1.41
CA ASP A 16 -3.62 -6.24 0.55
C ASP A 16 -5.02 -6.49 -0.02
N GLN A 17 -6.06 -6.26 0.77
CA GLN A 17 -7.45 -6.37 0.30
C GLN A 17 -7.79 -5.25 -0.67
N ALA A 18 -7.42 -4.00 -0.35
CA ALA A 18 -7.69 -2.84 -1.17
C ALA A 18 -7.01 -2.95 -2.54
N ILE A 19 -5.75 -3.39 -2.61
CA ILE A 19 -5.02 -3.49 -3.88
C ILE A 19 -5.59 -4.59 -4.77
N LYS A 20 -5.92 -5.76 -4.21
CA LYS A 20 -6.59 -6.86 -4.93
C LYS A 20 -7.94 -6.43 -5.51
N LEU A 21 -8.69 -5.62 -4.77
CA LEU A 21 -9.97 -5.09 -5.24
C LEU A 21 -9.78 -4.03 -6.32
N ALA A 22 -8.82 -3.13 -6.14
CA ALA A 22 -8.49 -2.08 -7.10
C ALA A 22 -7.97 -2.68 -8.42
N ASP A 23 -7.12 -3.70 -8.37
CA ASP A 23 -6.60 -4.39 -9.55
C ASP A 23 -7.71 -5.04 -10.40
N LYS A 24 -8.78 -5.53 -9.75
CA LYS A 24 -9.95 -6.13 -10.42
C LYS A 24 -10.92 -5.10 -10.97
N LYS A 25 -11.12 -3.98 -10.26
CA LYS A 25 -12.19 -3.01 -10.56
C LYS A 25 -11.71 -1.78 -11.32
N PHE A 26 -10.42 -1.44 -11.25
CA PHE A 26 -9.90 -0.20 -11.78
C PHE A 26 -8.74 -0.42 -12.75
N LYS A 27 -8.73 0.37 -13.83
CA LYS A 27 -7.56 0.50 -14.70
C LYS A 27 -6.37 1.06 -13.90
N VAL A 28 -5.16 0.79 -14.37
CA VAL A 28 -3.91 1.18 -13.70
C VAL A 28 -3.90 2.68 -13.34
N PHE A 29 -4.35 3.55 -14.25
CA PHE A 29 -4.36 5.01 -14.07
C PHE A 29 -5.59 5.58 -13.32
N HIS A 30 -6.41 4.74 -12.69
CA HIS A 30 -7.58 5.23 -11.97
C HIS A 30 -7.15 5.99 -10.70
N PRO A 31 -7.65 7.21 -10.43
CA PRO A 31 -7.19 8.04 -9.31
C PRO A 31 -7.23 7.34 -7.94
N LEU A 32 -8.26 6.54 -7.66
CA LEU A 32 -8.36 5.78 -6.40
C LEU A 32 -7.27 4.70 -6.28
N ARG A 33 -6.89 4.06 -7.40
CA ARG A 33 -5.83 3.05 -7.41
C ARG A 33 -4.46 3.68 -7.24
N LEU A 34 -4.21 4.80 -7.92
CA LEU A 34 -2.97 5.57 -7.77
C LEU A 34 -2.83 6.11 -6.33
N GLY A 35 -3.88 6.70 -5.77
CA GLY A 35 -3.88 7.17 -4.38
C GLY A 35 -3.63 6.05 -3.37
N LEU A 36 -4.21 4.87 -3.60
CA LEU A 36 -3.93 3.68 -2.78
C LEU A 36 -2.45 3.28 -2.84
N MET A 37 -1.86 3.20 -4.04
CA MET A 37 -0.46 2.82 -4.24
C MET A 37 0.52 3.82 -3.63
N ILE A 38 0.23 5.13 -3.73
CA ILE A 38 1.02 6.18 -3.09
C ILE A 38 0.97 6.05 -1.56
N ASN A 39 -0.22 5.87 -0.99
CA ASN A 39 -0.36 5.69 0.45
C ASN A 39 0.36 4.43 0.95
N MET A 40 0.28 3.33 0.18
CA MET A 40 1.05 2.12 0.46
C MET A 40 2.56 2.37 0.41
N SER A 41 3.05 3.11 -0.59
CA SER A 41 4.47 3.45 -0.71
C SER A 41 4.99 4.19 0.52
N ILE A 42 4.24 5.19 1.01
CA ILE A 42 4.58 5.94 2.24
C ILE A 42 4.63 4.99 3.45
N TYR A 43 3.65 4.09 3.59
CA TYR A 43 3.65 3.11 4.68
C TYR A 43 4.86 2.17 4.64
N TYR A 44 5.25 1.67 3.46
CA TYR A 44 6.44 0.83 3.32
C TYR A 44 7.74 1.60 3.66
N TYR A 45 7.80 2.88 3.33
CA TYR A 45 8.95 3.74 3.61
C TYR A 45 9.06 4.07 5.11
N GLU A 46 8.00 4.61 5.70
CA GLU A 46 7.99 5.18 7.06
C GLU A 46 7.83 4.12 8.16
N VAL A 47 6.99 3.08 7.92
CA VAL A 47 6.62 2.13 8.98
C VAL A 47 7.38 0.81 8.87
N LYS A 48 7.55 0.30 7.64
CA LYS A 48 8.28 -0.97 7.40
C LYS A 48 9.77 -0.78 7.15
N CYS A 49 10.22 0.46 6.94
CA CYS A 49 11.59 0.79 6.58
C CYS A 49 12.11 0.02 5.34
N ASP A 50 11.20 -0.37 4.44
CA ASP A 50 11.49 -1.10 3.20
C ASP A 50 11.44 -0.13 2.01
N ARG A 51 12.56 0.56 1.81
CA ARG A 51 12.69 1.60 0.78
C ARG A 51 12.60 1.06 -0.63
N LEU A 52 13.02 -0.18 -0.86
CA LEU A 52 12.94 -0.81 -2.18
C LEU A 52 11.49 -1.06 -2.57
N LYS A 53 10.69 -1.62 -1.66
CA LYS A 53 9.27 -1.85 -1.91
C LYS A 53 8.47 -0.57 -2.00
N ALA A 54 8.81 0.44 -1.19
CA ALA A 54 8.22 1.77 -1.31
C ALA A 54 8.45 2.37 -2.71
N LEU A 55 9.68 2.29 -3.22
CA LEU A 55 10.02 2.77 -4.56
C LEU A 55 9.30 1.99 -5.65
N GLN A 56 9.25 0.65 -5.57
CA GLN A 56 8.51 -0.18 -6.52
C GLN A 56 7.03 0.21 -6.61
N LEU A 57 6.38 0.43 -5.46
CA LEU A 57 4.98 0.84 -5.40
C LEU A 57 4.76 2.23 -5.99
N ALA A 58 5.68 3.17 -5.76
CA ALA A 58 5.61 4.50 -6.34
C ALA A 58 5.84 4.49 -7.87
N LEU A 59 6.71 3.62 -8.38
CA LEU A 59 7.00 3.51 -9.80
C LEU A 59 5.94 2.74 -10.59
N GLN A 60 5.15 1.86 -9.97
CA GLN A 60 4.00 1.24 -10.64
C GLN A 60 2.86 2.25 -10.96
N VAL A 61 2.94 3.46 -10.40
CA VAL A 61 2.03 4.58 -10.68
C VAL A 61 2.42 5.32 -11.96
N SER A 62 3.70 5.22 -12.40
CA SER A 62 4.24 5.90 -13.60
C SER A 62 4.10 5.12 -14.90
#